data_AF-A0A1G2CN80-F1
#
_entry.id   AF-A0A1G2CN80-F1
#
_cell.length_a   1.000
_cell.length_b   1.000
_cell.length_c   1.000
_cell.angle_alpha   90.00
_cell.angle_beta   90.00
_cell.angle_gamma   90.00
#
_symmetry.space_group_name_H-M   'P 1'
#
loop_
_entity.id
_entity.type
_entity.pdbx_description
1 polymer ?
#
loop_
_entity_poly.entity_id
_entity_poly.type
_entity_poly.pdbx_seq_one_letter_code
_entity_poly.pdbx_strand_id
1 'polypeptide(L)'
;MKLISLNIWGGTIYEPLMAFLREHAPTTDVFCFQEVFDSPEREINDGAHLNIFEELRAALPDFSGFFEPAQKGLGYEGAISSSVALGQALFVKQTLRVITHGVLPLFGETNGMTAEEIAAADYSKFPTNLIHARIASKDRVFTLGALHGISQPGEKLDNEPRLEQSRRIVDFISRTEGPHIICGDFNLMPDTESIAMIERADAKAGQAGPPSQELRRAGMRNLIKDFHIKATRNAISHEKWAGYPLQYFADYTFVSPEISVKNFTVPDVPASDHMPMILEFEI
;
A
#
# COMPACT_ATOMS: atom_id res chain seq x y z
N MET A 1 17.96 -2.12 -8.15
CA MET A 1 16.52 -2.09 -8.46
C MET A 1 15.90 -0.89 -7.79
N LYS A 2 14.80 -0.35 -8.33
CA LYS A 2 14.07 0.78 -7.77
C LYS A 2 12.58 0.48 -7.68
N LEU A 3 12.01 0.65 -6.49
CA LEU A 3 10.59 0.49 -6.20
C LEU A 3 10.02 1.82 -5.72
N ILE A 4 8.82 2.17 -6.19
CA ILE A 4 8.07 3.34 -5.72
C ILE A 4 6.70 2.90 -5.21
N SER A 5 6.35 3.27 -3.98
CA SER A 5 4.98 3.11 -3.45
C SER A 5 4.34 4.47 -3.26
N LEU A 6 3.08 4.62 -3.68
CA LEU A 6 2.33 5.87 -3.57
C LEU A 6 0.82 5.60 -3.50
N ASN A 7 0.16 6.11 -2.47
CA ASN A 7 -1.30 6.28 -2.51
C ASN A 7 -1.60 7.45 -3.45
N ILE A 8 -2.35 7.19 -4.53
CA ILE A 8 -2.58 8.18 -5.59
C ILE A 8 -3.88 8.96 -5.42
N TRP A 9 -4.65 8.67 -4.36
CA TRP A 9 -5.92 9.32 -4.05
C TRP A 9 -6.85 9.40 -5.27
N GLY A 10 -7.03 8.26 -5.95
CA GLY A 10 -7.87 8.15 -7.15
C GLY A 10 -7.37 8.96 -8.35
N GLY A 11 -6.13 9.45 -8.33
CA GLY A 11 -5.62 10.36 -9.36
C GLY A 11 -6.15 11.79 -9.23
N THR A 12 -6.62 12.20 -8.05
CA THR A 12 -7.20 13.54 -7.82
C THR A 12 -6.26 14.68 -8.21
N ILE A 13 -4.94 14.48 -8.03
CA ILE A 13 -3.90 15.42 -8.46
C ILE A 13 -3.28 14.93 -9.78
N TYR A 14 -4.12 14.82 -10.82
CA TYR A 14 -3.83 14.06 -12.04
C TYR A 14 -2.57 14.50 -12.80
N GLU A 15 -2.49 15.77 -13.19
CA GLU A 15 -1.39 16.25 -14.05
C GLU A 15 -0.02 16.11 -13.36
N PRO A 16 0.15 16.52 -12.08
CA PRO A 16 1.38 16.24 -11.34
C PRO A 16 1.67 14.75 -11.16
N LEU A 17 0.67 13.90 -10.91
CA LEU A 17 0.84 12.46 -10.84
C LEU A 17 1.41 11.90 -12.16
N MET A 18 0.80 12.26 -13.29
CA MET A 18 1.25 11.80 -14.62
C MET A 18 2.63 12.37 -14.99
N ALA A 19 2.97 13.57 -14.54
CA ALA A 19 4.32 14.12 -14.69
C ALA A 19 5.35 13.32 -13.87
N PHE A 20 5.05 13.03 -12.60
CA PHE A 20 5.88 12.21 -11.73
C PHE A 20 6.13 10.81 -12.32
N LEU A 21 5.10 10.15 -12.85
CA LEU A 21 5.24 8.84 -13.49
C LEU A 21 6.16 8.90 -14.71
N ARG A 22 5.98 9.88 -15.60
CA ARG A 22 6.83 10.06 -16.78
C ARG A 22 8.29 10.28 -16.42
N GLU A 23 8.56 11.05 -15.37
CA GLU A 23 9.92 11.30 -14.87
C GLU A 23 10.57 10.03 -14.29
N HIS A 24 9.83 9.27 -13.47
CA HIS A 24 10.38 8.15 -12.72
C HIS A 24 10.40 6.82 -13.50
N ALA A 25 9.47 6.59 -14.42
CA ALA A 25 9.29 5.33 -15.15
C ALA A 25 10.57 4.77 -15.80
N PRO A 26 11.47 5.57 -16.42
CA PRO A 26 12.69 5.04 -17.02
C PRO A 26 13.60 4.29 -16.03
N THR A 27 13.62 4.74 -14.77
CA THR A 27 14.53 4.24 -13.72
C THR A 27 13.86 3.34 -12.70
N THR A 28 12.53 3.34 -12.63
CA THR A 28 11.78 2.48 -11.72
C THR A 28 11.59 1.09 -12.32
N ASP A 29 11.65 0.09 -11.47
CA ASP A 29 11.41 -1.32 -11.82
C ASP A 29 10.02 -1.78 -11.37
N VAL A 30 9.51 -1.24 -10.26
CA VAL A 30 8.21 -1.60 -9.71
C VAL A 30 7.49 -0.38 -9.14
N PHE A 31 6.21 -0.20 -9.46
CA PHE A 31 5.32 0.75 -8.78
C PHE A 31 4.22 0.03 -8.01
N CYS A 32 3.92 0.51 -6.81
CA CYS A 32 2.84 0.04 -5.95
C CYS A 32 1.87 1.21 -5.70
N PHE A 33 0.63 1.09 -6.16
CA PHE A 33 -0.37 2.15 -6.01
C PHE A 33 -1.52 1.73 -5.09
N GLN A 34 -1.92 2.64 -4.21
CA GLN A 34 -3.12 2.53 -3.37
C GLN A 34 -4.17 3.53 -3.86
N GLU A 35 -5.44 3.25 -3.56
CA GLU A 35 -6.59 4.06 -4.00
C GLU A 35 -6.68 4.22 -5.52
N VAL A 36 -6.60 3.08 -6.21
CA VAL A 36 -6.75 3.00 -7.66
C VAL A 36 -8.20 2.63 -7.98
N PHE A 37 -8.82 3.40 -8.86
CA PHE A 37 -10.09 3.04 -9.47
C PHE A 37 -9.87 2.33 -10.81
N ASP A 38 -10.69 1.30 -11.07
CA ASP A 38 -10.78 0.62 -12.36
C ASP A 38 -12.24 0.62 -12.84
N SER A 39 -12.43 1.13 -14.06
CA SER A 39 -13.72 1.28 -14.71
C SER A 39 -13.52 1.36 -16.23
N PRO A 40 -14.45 0.79 -17.03
CA PRO A 40 -14.47 1.04 -18.48
C PRO A 40 -14.85 2.49 -18.83
N GLU A 41 -15.42 3.24 -17.88
CA GLU A 41 -15.96 4.58 -18.08
C GLU A 41 -14.94 5.65 -17.67
N ARG A 42 -14.69 6.64 -18.54
CA ARG A 42 -13.76 7.75 -18.30
C ARG A 42 -14.44 8.89 -17.56
N GLU A 43 -14.96 8.59 -16.38
CA GLU A 43 -15.66 9.55 -15.53
C GLU A 43 -14.72 10.06 -14.42
N ILE A 44 -14.90 11.34 -14.06
CA ILE A 44 -14.31 11.92 -12.86
C ILE A 44 -15.42 12.08 -11.82
N ASN A 45 -15.22 11.53 -10.63
CA ASN A 45 -16.17 11.59 -9.51
C ASN A 45 -15.41 11.96 -8.24
N ASP A 46 -15.88 12.99 -7.54
CA ASP A 46 -15.23 13.54 -6.32
C ASP A 46 -13.74 13.87 -6.48
N GLY A 47 -13.36 14.27 -7.70
CA GLY A 47 -11.97 14.54 -8.11
C GLY A 47 -11.20 13.29 -8.56
N ALA A 48 -11.65 12.09 -8.21
CA ALA A 48 -11.03 10.84 -8.64
C ALA A 48 -11.34 10.52 -10.09
N HIS A 49 -10.32 10.03 -10.80
CA HIS A 49 -10.46 9.45 -12.13
C HIS A 49 -10.88 7.98 -12.00
N LEU A 50 -12.14 7.65 -12.34
CA LEU A 50 -12.67 6.31 -12.11
C LEU A 50 -12.04 5.23 -13.01
N ASN A 51 -11.34 5.62 -14.06
CA ASN A 51 -10.56 4.76 -14.95
C ASN A 51 -9.04 4.90 -14.78
N ILE A 52 -8.56 5.43 -13.64
CA ILE A 52 -7.15 5.76 -13.43
C ILE A 52 -6.23 4.54 -13.64
N PHE A 53 -6.67 3.30 -13.37
CA PHE A 53 -5.87 2.12 -13.68
C PHE A 53 -5.44 2.03 -15.15
N GLU A 54 -6.35 2.27 -16.10
CA GLU A 54 -6.03 2.27 -17.53
C GLU A 54 -5.18 3.47 -17.93
N GLU A 55 -5.32 4.61 -17.27
CA GLU A 55 -4.47 5.79 -17.50
C GLU A 55 -3.03 5.54 -17.02
N LEU A 56 -2.87 4.89 -15.86
CA LEU A 56 -1.57 4.42 -15.37
C LEU A 56 -0.93 3.42 -16.34
N ARG A 57 -1.71 2.46 -16.88
CA ARG A 57 -1.23 1.53 -17.92
C ARG A 57 -0.76 2.25 -19.18
N ALA A 58 -1.48 3.28 -19.62
CA ALA A 58 -1.08 4.08 -20.77
C ALA A 58 0.21 4.89 -20.49
N ALA A 59 0.38 5.38 -19.26
CA ALA A 59 1.58 6.12 -18.84
C ALA A 59 2.79 5.23 -18.57
N LEU A 60 2.60 3.93 -18.33
CA LEU A 60 3.63 2.94 -17.99
C LEU A 60 3.68 1.79 -19.02
N PRO A 61 3.92 2.06 -20.31
CA PRO A 61 3.81 1.05 -21.37
C PRO A 61 4.81 -0.11 -21.26
N ASP A 62 5.95 0.11 -20.60
CA ASP A 62 7.00 -0.89 -20.36
C ASP A 62 6.74 -1.74 -19.10
N PHE A 63 5.56 -1.61 -18.49
CA PHE A 63 5.18 -2.30 -17.26
C PHE A 63 3.98 -3.22 -17.50
N SER A 64 3.96 -4.34 -16.78
CA SER A 64 2.78 -5.19 -16.63
C SER A 64 2.01 -4.73 -15.39
N GLY A 65 0.79 -4.22 -15.62
CA GLY A 65 -0.12 -3.80 -14.55
C GLY A 65 -1.01 -4.93 -14.05
N PHE A 66 -1.12 -5.06 -12.73
CA PHE A 66 -1.99 -5.98 -12.01
C PHE A 66 -2.88 -5.15 -11.08
N PHE A 67 -4.17 -5.42 -11.07
CA PHE A 67 -5.14 -4.72 -10.22
C PHE A 67 -5.90 -5.74 -9.38
N GLU A 68 -6.02 -5.49 -8.08
CA GLU A 68 -6.79 -6.32 -7.15
C GLU A 68 -7.86 -5.44 -6.47
N PRO A 69 -9.15 -5.70 -6.72
CA PRO A 69 -10.23 -4.88 -6.15
C PRO A 69 -10.40 -5.15 -4.65
N ALA A 70 -10.70 -4.09 -3.90
CA ALA A 70 -11.17 -4.18 -2.52
C ALA A 70 -12.71 -4.11 -2.47
N GLN A 71 -13.31 -3.13 -3.15
CA GLN A 71 -14.75 -2.90 -3.16
C GLN A 71 -15.23 -2.33 -4.49
N LYS A 72 -16.39 -2.77 -4.96
CA LYS A 72 -17.11 -2.22 -6.11
C LYS A 72 -18.24 -1.30 -5.71
N GLY A 73 -18.55 -0.33 -6.55
CA GLY A 73 -19.67 0.59 -6.38
C GLY A 73 -19.50 1.63 -5.27
N LEU A 74 -18.28 1.78 -4.73
CA LEU A 74 -17.95 2.78 -3.70
C LEU A 74 -17.02 3.85 -4.29
N GLY A 75 -17.46 5.10 -4.27
CA GLY A 75 -16.65 6.31 -4.48
C GLY A 75 -16.36 7.01 -3.15
N TYR A 76 -15.74 8.19 -3.20
CA TYR A 76 -15.33 8.90 -1.98
C TYR A 76 -16.51 9.49 -1.19
N GLU A 77 -17.55 9.99 -1.85
CA GLU A 77 -18.74 10.53 -1.19
C GLU A 77 -19.94 9.57 -1.17
N GLY A 78 -19.76 8.30 -1.56
CA GLY A 78 -20.77 7.26 -1.44
C GLY A 78 -20.89 6.34 -2.65
N ALA A 79 -22.13 5.91 -2.94
CA ALA A 79 -22.38 4.94 -3.99
C ALA A 79 -22.11 5.49 -5.40
N ILE A 80 -21.38 4.71 -6.21
CA ILE A 80 -21.17 4.93 -7.64
C ILE A 80 -21.57 3.67 -8.42
N SER A 81 -21.39 3.68 -9.74
CA SER A 81 -21.71 2.52 -10.58
C SER A 81 -21.03 1.24 -10.07
N SER A 82 -21.77 0.13 -10.01
CA SER A 82 -21.25 -1.18 -9.60
C SER A 82 -20.23 -1.78 -10.57
N SER A 83 -20.06 -1.17 -11.75
CA SER A 83 -18.97 -1.48 -12.69
C SER A 83 -17.61 -0.93 -12.23
N VAL A 84 -17.60 0.07 -11.34
CA VAL A 84 -16.38 0.71 -10.84
C VAL A 84 -15.85 -0.06 -9.62
N ALA A 85 -14.56 -0.35 -9.63
CA ALA A 85 -13.85 -0.99 -8.51
C ALA A 85 -12.80 -0.05 -7.93
N LEU A 86 -12.73 0.04 -6.60
CA LEU A 86 -11.65 0.66 -5.84
C LEU A 86 -10.73 -0.42 -5.27
N GLY A 87 -9.42 -0.24 -5.42
CA GLY A 87 -8.42 -1.23 -4.97
C GLY A 87 -6.98 -0.74 -5.07
N GLN A 88 -6.09 -1.70 -5.33
CA GLN A 88 -4.65 -1.55 -5.31
C GLN A 88 -4.10 -2.04 -6.64
N ALA A 89 -3.03 -1.41 -7.11
CA ALA A 89 -2.37 -1.81 -8.35
C ALA A 89 -0.87 -2.01 -8.16
N LEU A 90 -0.34 -3.01 -8.86
CA LEU A 90 1.08 -3.28 -8.97
C LEU A 90 1.49 -3.17 -10.44
N PHE A 91 2.53 -2.40 -10.73
CA PHE A 91 3.12 -2.30 -12.07
C PHE A 91 4.56 -2.80 -12.00
N VAL A 92 4.83 -3.93 -12.68
CA VAL A 92 6.17 -4.54 -12.71
C VAL A 92 6.77 -4.37 -14.11
N LYS A 93 7.98 -3.80 -14.20
CA LYS A 93 8.67 -3.61 -15.48
C LYS A 93 8.78 -4.94 -16.23
N GLN A 94 8.46 -4.95 -17.52
CA GLN A 94 8.36 -6.17 -18.33
C GLN A 94 9.69 -6.93 -18.48
N THR A 95 10.83 -6.28 -18.17
CA THR A 95 12.14 -6.94 -18.09
C THR A 95 12.29 -7.85 -16.87
N LEU A 96 11.39 -7.76 -15.89
CA LEU A 96 11.32 -8.63 -14.73
C LEU A 96 10.24 -9.69 -14.93
N ARG A 97 10.52 -10.91 -14.45
CA ARG A 97 9.55 -12.01 -14.56
C ARG A 97 8.72 -12.08 -13.29
N VAL A 98 7.42 -11.81 -13.40
CA VAL A 98 6.45 -12.14 -12.33
C VAL A 98 6.20 -13.65 -12.37
N ILE A 99 6.60 -14.35 -11.31
CA ILE A 99 6.46 -15.81 -11.18
C ILE A 99 5.03 -16.15 -10.74
N THR A 100 4.55 -15.46 -9.71
CA THR A 100 3.19 -15.54 -9.19
C THR A 100 2.76 -14.18 -8.67
N HIS A 101 1.47 -13.89 -8.68
CA HIS A 101 0.86 -12.78 -7.94
C HIS A 101 -0.42 -13.26 -7.26
N GLY A 102 -0.91 -12.48 -6.31
CA GLY A 102 -2.15 -12.77 -5.59
C GLY A 102 -2.52 -11.67 -4.61
N VAL A 103 -3.57 -11.92 -3.85
CA VAL A 103 -4.14 -10.99 -2.87
C VAL A 103 -4.32 -11.68 -1.53
N LEU A 104 -3.99 -10.98 -0.45
CA LEU A 104 -4.25 -11.36 0.93
C LEU A 104 -5.28 -10.39 1.54
N PRO A 105 -6.49 -10.85 1.89
CA PRO A 105 -7.44 -10.04 2.65
C PRO A 105 -6.91 -9.73 4.06
N LEU A 106 -6.90 -8.45 4.41
CA LEU A 106 -6.43 -7.94 5.70
C LEU A 106 -7.59 -7.61 6.64
N PHE A 107 -8.68 -7.06 6.10
CA PHE A 107 -9.91 -6.77 6.82
C PHE A 107 -11.10 -6.90 5.87
N GLY A 108 -12.20 -7.50 6.33
CA GLY A 108 -13.36 -7.79 5.48
C GLY A 108 -13.05 -8.77 4.35
N GLU A 109 -14.08 -9.05 3.54
CA GLU A 109 -13.95 -9.81 2.29
C GLU A 109 -14.05 -8.84 1.11
N THR A 110 -13.43 -9.16 -0.03
CA THR A 110 -13.55 -8.37 -1.26
C THR A 110 -15.03 -8.21 -1.65
N ASN A 111 -15.47 -6.97 -1.89
CA ASN A 111 -16.87 -6.60 -2.11
C ASN A 111 -17.81 -6.92 -0.92
N GLY A 112 -17.27 -6.97 0.29
CA GLY A 112 -18.01 -7.38 1.49
C GLY A 112 -18.95 -6.32 2.08
N MET A 113 -18.90 -5.06 1.62
CA MET A 113 -19.79 -4.00 2.13
C MET A 113 -21.23 -4.19 1.65
N THR A 114 -22.20 -3.87 2.51
CA THR A 114 -23.61 -3.83 2.12
C THR A 114 -23.94 -2.59 1.29
N ALA A 115 -25.11 -2.60 0.63
CA ALA A 115 -25.57 -1.43 -0.13
C ALA A 115 -25.77 -0.20 0.76
N GLU A 116 -26.22 -0.38 2.00
CA GLU A 116 -26.39 0.69 2.98
C GLU A 116 -25.04 1.26 3.42
N GLU A 117 -24.05 0.42 3.68
CA GLU A 117 -22.68 0.83 4.04
C GLU A 117 -22.00 1.59 2.90
N ILE A 118 -22.19 1.14 1.65
CA ILE A 118 -21.68 1.84 0.45
C ILE A 118 -22.39 3.18 0.27
N ALA A 119 -23.71 3.23 0.37
CA ALA A 119 -24.48 4.46 0.22
C ALA A 119 -24.12 5.51 1.29
N ALA A 120 -23.71 5.05 2.48
CA ALA A 120 -23.27 5.91 3.58
C ALA A 120 -21.77 6.29 3.53
N ALA A 121 -21.02 5.79 2.54
CA ALA A 121 -19.55 5.89 2.52
C ALA A 121 -18.89 5.43 3.83
N ASP A 122 -19.38 4.33 4.43
CA ASP A 122 -18.88 3.85 5.73
C ASP A 122 -17.53 3.14 5.57
N TYR A 123 -16.46 3.93 5.52
CA TYR A 123 -15.09 3.44 5.43
C TYR A 123 -14.63 2.62 6.65
N SER A 124 -15.40 2.54 7.74
CA SER A 124 -15.12 1.59 8.83
C SER A 124 -15.40 0.13 8.45
N LYS A 125 -16.12 -0.08 7.35
CA LYS A 125 -16.46 -1.39 6.78
C LYS A 125 -15.68 -1.72 5.52
N PHE A 126 -14.87 -0.78 5.03
CA PHE A 126 -14.13 -0.91 3.80
C PHE A 126 -13.15 -2.11 3.86
N PRO A 127 -13.28 -3.10 2.96
CA PRO A 127 -12.35 -4.21 2.90
C PRO A 127 -10.94 -3.72 2.55
N THR A 128 -9.93 -4.28 3.21
CA THR A 128 -8.53 -3.95 2.96
C THR A 128 -7.77 -5.20 2.54
N ASN A 129 -6.77 -5.01 1.69
CA ASN A 129 -5.99 -6.12 1.16
C ASN A 129 -4.50 -5.76 0.99
N LEU A 130 -3.71 -6.81 0.78
CA LEU A 130 -2.32 -6.74 0.36
C LEU A 130 -2.21 -7.48 -0.99
N ILE A 131 -1.90 -6.74 -2.05
CA ILE A 131 -1.51 -7.31 -3.35
C ILE A 131 -0.04 -7.73 -3.27
N HIS A 132 0.27 -8.97 -3.66
CA HIS A 132 1.63 -9.49 -3.60
C HIS A 132 2.08 -10.16 -4.90
N ALA A 133 3.39 -10.15 -5.14
CA ALA A 133 4.02 -10.82 -6.26
C ALA A 133 5.36 -11.44 -5.89
N ARG A 134 5.66 -12.61 -6.44
CA ARG A 134 7.02 -13.18 -6.47
C ARG A 134 7.68 -12.78 -7.78
N ILE A 135 8.77 -12.03 -7.71
CA ILE A 135 9.41 -11.40 -8.86
C ILE A 135 10.82 -11.94 -9.00
N ALA A 136 11.17 -12.38 -10.21
CA ALA A 136 12.52 -12.80 -10.57
C ALA A 136 13.27 -11.63 -11.24
N SER A 137 14.48 -11.37 -10.76
CA SER A 137 15.45 -10.46 -11.38
C SER A 137 16.77 -11.20 -11.53
N LYS A 138 17.18 -11.49 -12.77
CA LYS A 138 18.31 -12.40 -13.07
C LYS A 138 18.11 -13.74 -12.34
N ASP A 139 19.09 -14.19 -11.56
CA ASP A 139 19.08 -15.46 -10.81
C ASP A 139 18.52 -15.33 -9.38
N ARG A 140 17.94 -14.18 -9.03
CA ARG A 140 17.40 -13.90 -7.69
C ARG A 140 15.89 -13.73 -7.76
N VAL A 141 15.22 -14.17 -6.70
CA VAL A 141 13.77 -14.04 -6.52
C VAL A 141 13.51 -13.33 -5.22
N PHE A 142 12.57 -12.39 -5.22
CA PHE A 142 12.10 -11.73 -4.02
C PHE A 142 10.57 -11.66 -4.03
N THR A 143 9.98 -11.48 -2.86
CA THR A 143 8.54 -11.28 -2.69
C THR A 143 8.25 -9.83 -2.36
N LEU A 144 7.29 -9.25 -3.05
CA LEU A 144 6.78 -7.92 -2.77
C LEU A 144 5.33 -8.03 -2.29
N GLY A 145 4.99 -7.34 -1.21
CA GLY A 145 3.63 -7.06 -0.79
C GLY A 145 3.39 -5.56 -0.73
N ALA A 146 2.28 -5.10 -1.32
CA ALA A 146 1.81 -3.72 -1.23
C ALA A 146 0.38 -3.70 -0.67
N LEU A 147 0.09 -2.85 0.29
CA LEU A 147 -1.23 -2.81 0.94
C LEU A 147 -1.83 -1.41 1.04
N HIS A 148 -3.14 -1.37 1.27
CA HIS A 148 -3.85 -0.22 1.81
C HIS A 148 -4.61 -0.70 3.05
N GLY A 149 -4.24 -0.23 4.24
CA GLY A 149 -4.74 -0.70 5.53
C GLY A 149 -5.95 0.08 6.06
N ILE A 150 -6.48 -0.37 7.20
CA ILE A 150 -7.71 0.15 7.82
C ILE A 150 -7.58 1.64 8.21
N SER A 151 -8.30 2.52 7.50
CA SER A 151 -8.29 3.98 7.73
C SER A 151 -9.12 4.42 8.94
N GLN A 152 -10.20 3.70 9.28
CA GLN A 152 -11.12 4.09 10.35
C GLN A 152 -11.00 3.21 11.61
N PRO A 153 -11.13 3.78 12.82
CA PRO A 153 -11.32 5.19 13.14
C PRO A 153 -10.08 6.03 12.77
N GLY A 154 -10.32 7.26 12.31
CA GLY A 154 -9.31 8.11 11.69
C GLY A 154 -8.09 8.46 12.54
N GLU A 155 -8.02 8.12 13.83
CA GLU A 155 -6.87 8.40 14.71
C GLU A 155 -5.59 7.58 14.38
N LYS A 156 -5.72 6.51 13.60
CA LYS A 156 -4.59 5.62 13.19
C LYS A 156 -3.84 4.94 14.36
N LEU A 157 -4.48 4.86 15.52
CA LEU A 157 -3.98 4.14 16.71
C LEU A 157 -4.45 2.68 16.72
N ASP A 158 -3.86 1.89 17.61
CA ASP A 158 -4.20 0.48 17.77
C ASP A 158 -5.66 0.27 18.17
N ASN A 159 -6.26 -0.72 17.52
CA ASN A 159 -7.49 -1.37 17.91
C ASN A 159 -7.44 -2.83 17.45
N GLU A 160 -8.39 -3.66 17.87
CA GLU A 160 -8.36 -5.09 17.52
C GLU A 160 -8.33 -5.35 16.00
N PRO A 161 -9.14 -4.68 15.16
CA PRO A 161 -9.02 -4.81 13.70
C PRO A 161 -7.62 -4.51 13.14
N ARG A 162 -6.94 -3.45 13.62
CA ARG A 162 -5.59 -3.07 13.17
C ARG A 162 -4.50 -4.02 13.68
N LEU A 163 -4.65 -4.51 14.91
CA LEU A 163 -3.79 -5.55 15.44
C LEU A 163 -3.93 -6.85 14.62
N GLU A 164 -5.16 -7.23 14.27
CA GLU A 164 -5.42 -8.40 13.42
C GLU A 164 -4.89 -8.23 11.99
N GLN A 165 -5.07 -7.05 11.38
CA GLN A 165 -4.41 -6.70 10.11
C GLN A 165 -2.90 -6.94 10.20
N SER A 166 -2.26 -6.47 11.27
CA SER A 166 -0.81 -6.61 11.46
C SER A 166 -0.41 -8.07 11.72
N ARG A 167 -1.21 -8.85 12.44
CA ARG A 167 -1.01 -10.31 12.61
C ARG A 167 -1.03 -11.04 11.28
N ARG A 168 -1.96 -10.69 10.38
CA ARG A 168 -2.05 -11.27 9.03
C ARG A 168 -0.84 -10.92 8.17
N ILE A 169 -0.36 -9.68 8.26
CA ILE A 169 0.88 -9.25 7.60
C ILE A 169 2.08 -10.06 8.13
N VAL A 170 2.18 -10.23 9.46
CA VAL A 170 3.26 -11.02 10.06
C VAL A 170 3.16 -12.51 9.69
N ASP A 171 1.97 -13.09 9.65
CA ASP A 171 1.77 -14.48 9.18
C ASP A 171 2.21 -14.63 7.73
N PHE A 172 1.85 -13.69 6.84
CA PHE A 172 2.34 -13.64 5.47
C PHE A 172 3.87 -13.57 5.39
N ILE A 173 4.49 -12.67 6.16
CA ILE A 173 5.95 -12.55 6.28
C ILE A 173 6.57 -13.88 6.74
N SER A 174 5.99 -14.54 7.74
CA SER A 174 6.50 -15.79 8.31
C SER A 174 6.52 -16.96 7.31
N ARG A 175 5.61 -16.94 6.32
CA ARG A 175 5.48 -17.98 5.30
C ARG A 175 6.24 -17.67 4.01
N THR A 176 6.76 -16.44 3.87
CA THR A 176 7.36 -15.95 2.62
C THR A 176 8.84 -16.32 2.52
N GLU A 177 9.24 -17.28 1.69
CA GLU A 177 10.67 -17.62 1.55
C GLU A 177 11.49 -16.54 0.83
N GLY A 178 12.74 -16.35 1.27
CA GLY A 178 13.71 -15.48 0.62
C GLY A 178 13.53 -13.98 0.92
N PRO A 179 14.27 -13.11 0.19
CA PRO A 179 14.19 -11.66 0.36
C PRO A 179 12.77 -11.15 0.11
N HIS A 180 12.29 -10.24 0.96
CA HIS A 180 10.95 -9.68 0.79
C HIS A 180 10.83 -8.23 1.26
N ILE A 181 9.89 -7.52 0.62
CA ILE A 181 9.57 -6.11 0.83
C ILE A 181 8.07 -6.00 1.07
N ILE A 182 7.67 -5.30 2.12
CA ILE A 182 6.25 -4.99 2.42
C ILE A 182 6.11 -3.47 2.49
N CYS A 183 5.23 -2.89 1.69
CA CYS A 183 5.07 -1.43 1.59
C CYS A 183 3.61 -1.01 1.38
N GLY A 184 3.36 0.30 1.38
CA GLY A 184 2.05 0.88 1.09
C GLY A 184 1.55 1.78 2.20
N ASP A 185 0.27 2.11 2.15
CA ASP A 185 -0.43 2.90 3.16
C ASP A 185 -0.98 1.95 4.23
N PHE A 186 -0.43 1.98 5.44
CA PHE A 186 -0.87 1.12 6.54
C PHE A 186 -2.00 1.75 7.34
N ASN A 187 -2.24 3.05 7.20
CA ASN A 187 -3.11 3.84 8.06
C ASN A 187 -2.80 3.68 9.57
N LEU A 188 -1.51 3.69 9.92
CA LEU A 188 -1.02 3.53 11.30
C LEU A 188 0.00 4.60 11.69
N MET A 189 -0.03 5.04 12.94
CA MET A 189 1.03 5.87 13.53
C MET A 189 2.26 5.01 13.90
N PRO A 190 3.49 5.57 13.88
CA PRO A 190 4.73 4.80 13.99
C PRO A 190 4.99 4.18 15.37
N ASP A 191 4.33 4.71 16.40
CA ASP A 191 4.46 4.26 17.80
C ASP A 191 3.40 3.21 18.20
N THR A 192 2.63 2.71 17.24
CA THR A 192 1.64 1.65 17.46
C THR A 192 2.29 0.28 17.64
N GLU A 193 1.64 -0.57 18.43
CA GLU A 193 2.01 -1.98 18.55
C GLU A 193 1.82 -2.70 17.22
N SER A 194 0.81 -2.34 16.43
CA SER A 194 0.60 -2.84 15.06
C SER A 194 1.87 -2.72 14.19
N ILE A 195 2.53 -1.56 14.19
CA ILE A 195 3.80 -1.34 13.48
C ILE A 195 4.94 -2.14 14.13
N ALA A 196 5.01 -2.15 15.47
CA ALA A 196 6.06 -2.84 16.19
C ALA A 196 6.01 -4.39 16.01
N MET A 197 4.83 -4.96 15.79
CA MET A 197 4.65 -6.38 15.45
C MET A 197 5.36 -6.75 14.15
N ILE A 198 5.25 -5.89 13.13
CA ILE A 198 5.91 -6.09 11.83
C ILE A 198 7.43 -5.95 11.98
N GLU A 199 7.89 -4.94 12.72
CA GLU A 199 9.31 -4.72 13.02
C GLU A 199 9.96 -5.92 13.70
N ARG A 200 9.24 -6.59 14.61
CA ARG A 200 9.72 -7.78 15.29
C ARG A 200 9.44 -9.08 14.53
N ALA A 201 8.61 -9.02 13.49
CA ALA A 201 7.99 -10.18 12.84
C ALA A 201 7.37 -11.17 13.87
N ASP A 202 6.68 -10.62 14.89
CA ASP A 202 6.11 -11.40 15.99
C ASP A 202 4.56 -11.34 15.98
N ALA A 203 3.93 -12.43 15.53
CA ALA A 203 2.47 -12.54 15.47
C ALA A 203 1.81 -12.74 16.84
N LYS A 204 2.59 -13.01 17.91
CA LYS A 204 2.08 -13.35 19.25
C LYS A 204 2.08 -12.18 20.22
N ALA A 205 2.51 -11.00 19.79
CA ALA A 205 2.49 -9.83 20.66
C ALA A 205 1.03 -9.45 21.01
N GLY A 206 0.72 -9.49 22.31
CA GLY A 206 -0.64 -9.34 22.86
C GLY A 206 -1.28 -10.60 23.45
N GLN A 207 -0.71 -11.80 23.26
CA GLN A 207 -1.13 -13.00 23.98
C GLN A 207 -0.18 -13.27 25.15
N ALA A 208 -0.70 -13.30 26.39
CA ALA A 208 0.08 -13.63 27.58
C ALA A 208 0.54 -15.11 27.51
N GLY A 209 1.76 -15.33 27.06
CA GLY A 209 2.39 -16.66 27.05
C GLY A 209 3.81 -16.61 26.49
N PRO A 210 4.73 -17.46 26.96
CA PRO A 210 6.08 -17.51 26.42
C PRO A 210 6.04 -17.92 24.93
N PRO A 211 6.93 -17.37 24.08
CA PRO A 211 6.99 -17.75 22.67
C PRO A 211 7.19 -19.26 22.54
N SER A 212 6.32 -19.95 21.80
CA SER A 212 6.64 -21.31 21.36
C SER A 212 7.86 -21.23 20.43
N GLN A 213 8.82 -22.13 20.61
CA GLN A 213 10.13 -22.20 19.97
C GLN A 213 10.12 -22.37 18.42
N GLU A 214 9.01 -22.10 17.72
CA GLU A 214 8.94 -22.21 16.26
C GLU A 214 9.30 -20.88 15.61
N LEU A 215 10.53 -20.83 15.08
CA LEU A 215 11.06 -19.88 14.08
C LEU A 215 10.60 -18.42 14.23
N ARG A 216 11.16 -17.72 15.22
CA ARG A 216 11.31 -16.26 15.09
C ARG A 216 12.21 -15.99 13.88
N ARG A 217 11.63 -15.54 12.77
CA ARG A 217 12.42 -14.91 11.71
C ARG A 217 13.03 -13.61 12.25
N ALA A 218 14.14 -13.19 11.67
CA ALA A 218 14.65 -11.85 11.96
C ALA A 218 13.56 -10.83 11.60
N GLY A 219 13.35 -9.86 12.49
CA GLY A 219 12.37 -8.81 12.31
C GLY A 219 12.58 -7.99 11.03
N MET A 220 11.53 -7.31 10.57
CA MET A 220 11.62 -6.44 9.40
C MET A 220 12.26 -5.10 9.76
N ARG A 221 13.13 -4.60 8.88
CA ARG A 221 13.67 -3.24 9.00
C ARG A 221 12.61 -2.22 8.57
N ASN A 222 12.29 -1.26 9.43
CA ASN A 222 11.40 -0.15 9.13
C ASN A 222 12.19 1.01 8.51
N LEU A 223 12.05 1.23 7.21
CA LEU A 223 12.85 2.24 6.51
C LEU A 223 12.48 3.68 6.88
N ILE A 224 11.26 3.92 7.39
CA ILE A 224 10.88 5.23 7.95
C ILE A 224 11.77 5.56 9.15
N LYS A 225 12.00 4.58 10.04
CA LYS A 225 12.88 4.75 11.22
C LYS A 225 14.35 4.78 10.84
N ASP A 226 14.81 3.83 10.01
CA ASP A 226 16.21 3.70 9.59
C ASP A 226 16.74 4.96 8.89
N PHE A 227 15.90 5.62 8.07
CA PHE A 227 16.26 6.83 7.31
C PHE A 227 15.75 8.12 7.96
N HIS A 228 15.22 8.05 9.19
CA HIS A 228 14.74 9.20 9.97
C HIS A 228 13.72 10.08 9.22
N ILE A 229 12.85 9.46 8.41
CA ILE A 229 11.81 10.13 7.65
C ILE A 229 10.84 10.85 8.61
N LYS A 230 10.48 12.09 8.27
CA LYS A 230 9.70 12.98 9.16
C LYS A 230 8.20 12.96 8.90
N ALA A 231 7.80 12.61 7.68
CA ALA A 231 6.41 12.47 7.28
C ALA A 231 6.31 11.62 6.01
N THR A 232 5.13 11.05 5.77
CA THR A 232 4.68 10.45 4.50
C THR A 232 3.40 11.13 3.98
N ARG A 233 2.88 12.13 4.70
CA ARG A 233 1.79 13.03 4.29
C ARG A 233 2.30 14.45 4.10
N ASN A 234 1.79 15.16 3.11
CA ASN A 234 2.20 16.54 2.79
C ASN A 234 1.13 17.58 3.18
N ALA A 235 1.37 18.85 2.85
CA ALA A 235 0.46 19.95 3.14
C ALA A 235 -0.94 19.77 2.52
N ILE A 236 -1.05 19.15 1.34
CA ILE A 236 -2.34 18.87 0.68
C ILE A 236 -3.21 17.99 1.60
N SER A 237 -2.61 16.95 2.21
CA SER A 237 -3.32 16.11 3.18
C SER A 237 -3.73 16.90 4.42
N HIS A 238 -2.86 17.77 4.95
CA HIS A 238 -3.15 18.52 6.17
C HIS A 238 -4.25 19.57 5.97
N GLU A 239 -4.29 20.18 4.79
CA GLU A 239 -5.34 21.12 4.39
C GLU A 239 -6.67 20.41 4.17
N LYS A 240 -6.68 19.29 3.42
CA LYS A 240 -7.91 18.51 3.14
C LYS A 240 -8.54 17.97 4.42
N TRP A 241 -7.72 17.54 5.39
CA TRP A 241 -8.15 16.86 6.60
C TRP A 241 -7.98 17.71 7.86
N ALA A 242 -8.01 19.04 7.75
CA ALA A 242 -7.76 19.99 8.85
C ALA A 242 -8.68 19.83 10.09
N GLY A 243 -9.78 19.09 9.96
CA GLY A 243 -10.67 18.73 11.08
C GLY A 243 -10.19 17.57 11.97
N TYR A 244 -9.12 16.88 11.56
CA TYR A 244 -8.52 15.77 12.31
C TYR A 244 -7.20 16.19 12.97
N PRO A 245 -6.75 15.47 14.02
CA PRO A 245 -5.40 15.65 14.54
C PRO A 245 -4.37 15.51 13.43
N LEU A 246 -3.32 16.34 13.49
CA LEU A 246 -2.29 16.35 12.47
C LEU A 246 -1.58 15.00 12.40
N GLN A 247 -1.64 14.36 11.23
CA GLN A 247 -1.06 13.04 10.99
C GLN A 247 0.02 13.14 9.94
N TYR A 248 1.25 12.88 10.37
CA TYR A 248 2.41 12.90 9.50
C TYR A 248 2.65 11.57 8.81
N PHE A 249 2.11 10.46 9.32
CA PHE A 249 2.42 9.12 8.86
C PHE A 249 1.16 8.33 8.49
N ALA A 250 1.29 7.54 7.44
CA ALA A 250 0.35 6.51 7.03
C ALA A 250 1.11 5.40 6.29
N ASP A 251 2.07 5.81 5.46
CA ASP A 251 2.84 4.93 4.59
C ASP A 251 4.14 4.41 5.23
N TYR A 252 4.47 3.15 4.96
CA TYR A 252 5.71 2.52 5.41
C TYR A 252 6.32 1.63 4.34
N THR A 253 7.64 1.44 4.42
CA THR A 253 8.36 0.41 3.67
C THR A 253 9.17 -0.41 4.65
N PHE A 254 8.89 -1.70 4.68
CA PHE A 254 9.58 -2.71 5.48
C PHE A 254 10.35 -3.64 4.57
N VAL A 255 11.59 -3.98 4.95
CA VAL A 255 12.41 -4.92 4.20
C VAL A 255 12.97 -6.01 5.10
N SER A 256 13.08 -7.22 4.56
CA SER A 256 13.76 -8.31 5.23
C SER A 256 15.29 -8.08 5.26
N PRO A 257 16.03 -8.69 6.20
CA PRO A 257 17.48 -8.46 6.31
C PRO A 257 18.30 -8.83 5.07
N GLU A 258 17.78 -9.70 4.21
CA GLU A 258 18.41 -10.12 2.96
C GLU A 258 18.39 -9.03 1.88
N ILE A 259 17.55 -8.00 2.02
CA ILE A 259 17.48 -6.86 1.10
C ILE A 259 18.61 -5.87 1.43
N SER A 260 19.52 -5.65 0.48
CA SER A 260 20.55 -4.62 0.59
C SER A 260 19.97 -3.27 0.14
N VAL A 261 19.52 -2.46 1.10
CA VAL A 261 19.04 -1.09 0.84
C VAL A 261 20.22 -0.19 0.47
N LYS A 262 20.16 0.44 -0.71
CA LYS A 262 21.14 1.43 -1.17
C LYS A 262 20.73 2.84 -0.81
N ASN A 263 19.46 3.16 -0.98
CA ASN A 263 18.88 4.45 -0.64
C ASN A 263 17.38 4.31 -0.37
N PHE A 264 16.84 5.18 0.48
CA PHE A 264 15.40 5.30 0.71
C PHE A 264 15.06 6.76 0.95
N THR A 265 14.07 7.28 0.21
CA THR A 265 13.65 8.68 0.30
C THR A 265 12.13 8.79 0.22
N VAL A 266 11.61 9.86 0.81
CA VAL A 266 10.19 10.23 0.76
C VAL A 266 10.12 11.72 0.38
N PRO A 267 10.26 12.06 -0.91
CA PRO A 267 10.28 13.45 -1.33
C PRO A 267 8.88 14.07 -1.26
N ASP A 268 8.81 15.32 -0.83
CA ASP A 268 7.59 16.12 -0.87
C ASP A 268 7.34 16.61 -2.30
N VAL A 269 6.57 15.83 -3.05
CA VAL A 269 6.13 16.15 -4.41
C VAL A 269 4.61 16.21 -4.45
N PRO A 270 4.01 17.14 -5.22
CA PRO A 270 2.56 17.33 -5.26
C PRO A 270 1.88 16.31 -6.17
N ALA A 271 2.27 15.02 -6.12
CA ALA A 271 1.67 13.97 -6.94
C ALA A 271 0.40 13.35 -6.33
N SER A 272 0.18 13.56 -5.03
CA SER A 272 -0.96 13.10 -4.24
C SER A 272 -1.01 13.88 -2.92
N ASP A 273 -2.01 13.65 -2.06
CA ASP A 273 -1.97 14.08 -0.65
C ASP A 273 -1.01 13.21 0.20
N HIS A 274 -0.51 12.11 -0.38
CA HIS A 274 0.61 11.31 0.11
C HIS A 274 1.92 11.61 -0.62
N MET A 275 3.04 11.39 0.08
CA MET A 275 4.37 11.47 -0.50
C MET A 275 4.86 10.08 -0.94
N PRO A 276 5.46 9.94 -2.14
CA PRO A 276 5.93 8.66 -2.63
C PRO A 276 7.10 8.13 -1.80
N MET A 277 7.09 6.83 -1.49
CA MET A 277 8.24 6.14 -0.89
C MET A 277 9.09 5.53 -2.00
N ILE A 278 10.34 5.98 -2.13
CA ILE A 278 11.27 5.56 -3.18
C ILE A 278 12.39 4.74 -2.56
N LEU A 279 12.42 3.45 -2.87
CA LEU A 279 13.41 2.48 -2.41
C LEU A 279 14.35 2.07 -3.54
N GLU A 280 15.66 2.22 -3.32
CA GLU A 280 16.70 1.65 -4.15
C GLU A 280 17.41 0.52 -3.42
N PHE A 281 17.48 -0.66 -4.04
CA PHE A 281 17.93 -1.87 -3.37
C PHE A 281 18.61 -2.88 -4.32
N GLU A 282 19.34 -3.80 -3.72
CA GLU A 282 19.88 -5.00 -4.35
C GLU A 282 19.37 -6.25 -3.63
N ILE A 283 19.22 -7.32 -4.40
CA ILE A 283 18.82 -8.64 -3.93
C ILE A 283 19.88 -9.68 -4.24
#